data_AF-A0A7K4SFG2-F1
#
_entry.id   AF-A0A7K4SFG2-F1
#
_cell.length_a   1.000
_cell.length_b   1.000
_cell.length_c   1.000
_cell.angle_alpha   90.00
_cell.angle_beta   90.00
_cell.angle_gamma   90.00
#
_symmetry.space_group_name_H-M   'P 1'
#
loop_
_entity.id
_entity.type
_entity.pdbx_description
1 polymer ?
#
loop_
_entity_poly.entity_id
_entity_poly.type
_entity_poly.pdbx_seq_one_letter_code
_entity_poly.pdbx_strand_id
1 'polypeptide(L)'
;MVADPDNPLVLDILTGSSTSYSFFPDKPITQYPHAVGKNTLLIAGLQARNNARVVFSGSLDFFSDAFFNSAVQKAAPGSKRYSQTGNYELAVALSRWVFKEEGVLRVGAVSHHRVGELSPPNAYTVTDLVEYSIVIEKLSDGKWVPFDGDDIQLEFVRIDPFVRTFLKRNG
;
A
#
# COMPACT_ATOMS: atom_id res chain seq x y z
N MET A 1 17.26 -2.06 8.46
CA MET A 1 16.52 -0.99 9.17
C MET A 1 15.48 -1.65 10.08
N VAL A 2 14.89 -0.92 11.01
CA VAL A 2 13.73 -1.35 11.81
C VAL A 2 12.70 -0.22 11.77
N ALA A 3 11.41 -0.56 11.73
CA ALA A 3 10.33 0.40 11.82
C ALA A 3 9.72 0.37 13.23
N ASP A 4 9.11 1.49 13.63
CA ASP A 4 8.29 1.56 14.83
C ASP A 4 7.00 0.72 14.62
N PRO A 5 6.75 -0.34 15.41
CA PRO A 5 5.57 -1.19 15.28
C PRO A 5 4.25 -0.42 15.47
N ASP A 6 4.29 0.68 16.22
CA ASP A 6 3.09 1.47 16.54
C ASP A 6 2.76 2.49 15.44
N ASN A 7 3.58 2.61 14.40
CA ASN A 7 3.34 3.55 13.31
C ASN A 7 2.41 2.94 12.24
N PRO A 8 1.14 3.39 12.12
CA PRO A 8 0.20 2.81 11.17
C PRO A 8 0.44 3.24 9.71
N LEU A 9 1.40 4.14 9.45
CA LEU A 9 1.67 4.70 8.12
C LEU A 9 2.83 4.01 7.40
N VAL A 10 3.59 3.17 8.11
CA VAL A 10 4.74 2.46 7.57
C VAL A 10 4.29 1.12 6.99
N LEU A 11 4.90 0.75 5.87
CA LEU A 11 4.64 -0.50 5.15
C LEU A 11 5.94 -1.30 5.04
N ASP A 12 5.89 -2.56 5.47
CA ASP A 12 7.01 -3.48 5.37
C ASP A 12 6.98 -4.18 4.01
N ILE A 13 7.69 -3.64 3.03
CA ILE A 13 7.69 -4.15 1.65
C ILE A 13 8.53 -5.43 1.53
N LEU A 14 9.76 -5.39 2.04
CA LEU A 14 10.67 -6.55 2.01
C LEU A 14 11.42 -6.68 3.33
N THR A 15 11.17 -7.78 4.02
CA THR A 15 11.85 -8.17 5.28
C THR A 15 12.98 -9.16 5.02
N GLY A 16 13.96 -9.17 5.92
CA GLY A 16 15.03 -10.15 5.97
C GLY A 16 14.53 -11.54 6.35
N SER A 17 15.34 -12.56 6.10
CA SER A 17 15.03 -13.92 6.53
C SER A 17 15.05 -14.06 8.05
N SER A 18 14.47 -15.15 8.58
CA SER A 18 14.46 -15.44 10.03
C SER A 18 15.85 -15.60 10.64
N THR A 19 16.88 -15.83 9.83
CA THR A 19 18.28 -15.98 10.26
C THR A 19 19.14 -14.74 9.99
N SER A 20 18.55 -13.68 9.44
CA SER A 20 19.27 -12.42 9.17
C SER A 20 19.50 -11.63 10.46
N TYR A 21 20.63 -10.91 10.54
CA TYR A 21 20.88 -9.92 11.57
C TYR A 21 21.76 -8.82 10.99
N SER A 22 21.68 -7.62 11.55
CA SER A 22 22.47 -6.46 11.12
C SER A 22 23.45 -6.05 12.22
N PHE A 23 24.74 -6.26 11.96
CA PHE A 23 25.85 -5.90 12.84
C PHE A 23 27.10 -5.60 12.02
N PHE A 24 28.16 -5.10 12.66
CA PHE A 24 29.46 -4.90 12.02
C PHE A 24 30.08 -6.26 11.64
N PRO A 25 30.41 -6.51 10.36
CA PRO A 25 30.81 -7.84 9.90
C PRO A 25 32.14 -8.33 10.50
N ASP A 26 33.08 -7.41 10.75
CA ASP A 26 34.44 -7.75 11.21
C ASP A 26 34.60 -7.69 12.73
N LYS A 27 33.53 -7.39 13.49
CA LYS A 27 33.58 -7.27 14.94
C LYS A 27 32.79 -8.37 15.63
N PRO A 28 33.28 -8.92 16.76
CA PRO A 28 32.50 -9.85 17.55
C PRO A 28 31.24 -9.17 18.10
N ILE A 29 30.16 -9.93 18.20
CA ILE A 29 28.90 -9.45 18.76
C ILE A 29 29.04 -9.37 20.28
N THR A 30 29.07 -8.14 20.80
CA THR A 30 29.13 -7.87 22.24
C THR A 30 27.81 -7.37 22.82
N GLN A 31 26.92 -6.85 21.95
CA GLN A 31 25.63 -6.28 22.30
C GLN A 31 24.55 -6.88 21.41
N TYR A 32 23.29 -6.78 21.85
CA TYR A 32 22.17 -7.20 21.03
C TYR A 32 22.13 -6.38 19.72
N PRO A 33 22.19 -7.01 18.53
CA PRO A 33 22.17 -6.29 17.27
C PRO A 33 20.87 -5.51 17.08
N HIS A 34 20.95 -4.38 16.37
CA HIS A 34 19.81 -3.46 16.23
C HIS A 34 18.63 -4.06 15.46
N ALA A 35 18.91 -4.89 14.44
CA ALA A 35 17.90 -5.64 13.70
C ALA A 35 18.28 -7.12 13.68
N VAL A 36 17.38 -7.98 14.15
CA VAL A 36 17.57 -9.44 14.22
C VAL A 36 16.31 -10.13 13.73
N GLY A 37 16.49 -11.19 12.94
CA GLY A 37 15.43 -12.00 12.39
C GLY A 37 14.56 -11.26 11.38
N LYS A 38 13.27 -11.63 11.34
CA LYS A 38 12.30 -11.13 10.37
C LYS A 38 11.97 -9.63 10.52
N ASN A 39 12.26 -9.05 11.67
CA ASN A 39 12.02 -7.62 11.91
C ASN A 39 13.04 -6.73 11.18
N THR A 40 14.06 -7.32 10.55
CA THR A 40 15.01 -6.60 9.71
C THR A 40 14.32 -6.16 8.43
N LEU A 41 14.13 -4.85 8.26
CA LEU A 41 13.59 -4.27 7.03
C LEU A 41 14.70 -3.95 6.03
N LEU A 42 14.53 -4.45 4.80
CA LEU A 42 15.41 -4.23 3.67
C LEU A 42 14.83 -3.16 2.74
N ILE A 43 13.52 -3.21 2.48
CA ILE A 43 12.77 -2.18 1.75
C ILE A 43 11.55 -1.81 2.59
N ALA A 44 11.41 -0.53 2.90
CA ALA A 44 10.27 0.02 3.64
C ALA A 44 9.55 1.08 2.80
N GLY A 45 8.24 1.13 2.90
CA GLY A 45 7.39 2.15 2.32
C GLY A 45 6.76 3.03 3.39
N LEU A 46 6.43 4.27 3.06
CA LEU A 46 5.62 5.14 3.89
C LEU A 46 4.56 5.80 3.01
N GLN A 47 3.31 5.72 3.46
CA GLN A 47 2.20 6.48 2.88
C GLN A 47 1.72 7.52 3.90
N ALA A 48 2.01 8.78 3.64
CA ALA A 48 1.62 9.88 4.51
C ALA A 48 0.11 10.18 4.37
N ARG A 49 -0.45 10.92 5.34
CA ARG A 49 -1.89 11.29 5.36
C ARG A 49 -2.32 12.16 4.18
N ASN A 50 -1.40 12.91 3.59
CA ASN A 50 -1.60 13.64 2.34
C ASN A 50 -1.39 12.76 1.09
N ASN A 51 -1.35 11.45 1.28
CA ASN A 51 -1.04 10.43 0.27
C ASN A 51 0.35 10.55 -0.37
N ALA A 52 1.32 11.28 0.21
CA ALA A 52 2.70 11.23 -0.29
C ALA A 52 3.29 9.82 -0.11
N ARG A 53 4.04 9.33 -1.10
CA ARG A 53 4.67 8.00 -1.09
C ARG A 53 6.18 8.15 -0.99
N VAL A 54 6.78 7.42 -0.06
CA VAL A 54 8.24 7.37 0.12
C VAL A 54 8.64 5.90 0.20
N VAL A 55 9.73 5.53 -0.47
CA VAL A 55 10.37 4.22 -0.34
C VAL A 55 11.80 4.42 0.16
N PHE A 56 12.16 3.65 1.19
CA PHE A 56 13.52 3.55 1.70
C PHE A 56 14.07 2.18 1.30
N SER A 57 15.09 2.16 0.44
CA SER A 57 15.86 0.96 0.11
C SER A 57 17.15 0.94 0.91
N GLY A 58 17.43 -0.18 1.58
CA GLY A 58 18.67 -0.39 2.33
C GLY A 58 19.90 -0.66 1.47
N SER A 59 19.75 -0.79 0.14
CA SER A 59 20.86 -1.04 -0.78
C SER A 59 20.68 -0.22 -2.05
N LEU A 60 21.75 0.49 -2.45
CA LEU A 60 21.83 1.17 -3.73
C LEU A 60 22.01 0.17 -4.88
N ASP A 61 22.84 -0.86 -4.66
CA ASP A 61 23.14 -1.90 -5.65
C ASP A 61 21.91 -2.70 -6.05
N PHE A 62 20.87 -2.71 -5.22
CA PHE A 62 19.54 -3.23 -5.58
C PHE A 62 19.03 -2.66 -6.91
N PHE A 63 19.33 -1.40 -7.22
CA PHE A 63 18.93 -0.74 -8.47
C PHE A 63 20.02 -0.78 -9.57
N SER A 64 21.07 -1.59 -9.40
CA SER A 64 22.15 -1.69 -10.38
C SER A 64 21.85 -2.69 -11.51
N ASP A 65 22.37 -2.38 -12.70
CA ASP A 65 22.29 -3.27 -13.87
C ASP A 65 22.94 -4.63 -13.59
N ALA A 66 23.98 -4.67 -12.76
CA ALA A 66 24.63 -5.91 -12.35
C ALA A 66 23.65 -6.86 -11.64
N PHE A 67 22.83 -6.33 -10.72
CA PHE A 67 21.85 -7.14 -10.00
C PHE A 67 20.59 -7.42 -10.83
N PHE A 68 20.24 -6.57 -11.80
CA PHE A 68 19.18 -6.91 -12.76
C PHE A 68 19.55 -8.09 -13.66
N ASN A 69 20.81 -8.18 -14.10
CA ASN A 69 21.24 -9.16 -15.11
C ASN A 69 21.95 -10.42 -14.54
N SER A 70 22.07 -10.53 -13.22
CA SER A 70 22.77 -11.66 -12.60
C SER A 70 21.92 -12.93 -12.52
N ALA A 71 22.59 -14.09 -12.55
CA ALA A 71 21.95 -15.36 -12.17
C ALA A 71 22.08 -15.56 -10.65
N VAL A 72 21.04 -16.08 -9.99
CA VAL A 72 21.03 -16.26 -8.53
C VAL A 72 20.91 -17.73 -8.14
N GLN A 73 21.67 -18.10 -7.12
CA GLN A 73 21.63 -19.44 -6.50
C GLN A 73 22.03 -19.29 -5.03
N LYS A 74 21.28 -19.91 -4.13
CA LYS A 74 21.67 -19.97 -2.71
C LYS A 74 22.90 -20.87 -2.58
N ALA A 75 23.80 -20.54 -1.64
CA ALA A 75 25.02 -21.33 -1.40
C ALA A 75 24.74 -22.71 -0.78
N ALA A 76 23.53 -22.96 -0.26
CA ALA A 76 23.17 -24.24 0.32
C ALA A 76 23.24 -25.37 -0.72
N PRO A 77 23.81 -26.54 -0.39
CA PRO A 77 23.93 -27.66 -1.32
C PRO A 77 22.58 -28.04 -1.95
N GLY A 78 22.57 -28.31 -3.26
CA GLY A 78 21.36 -28.69 -4.00
C GLY A 78 20.40 -27.54 -4.34
N SER A 79 20.75 -26.28 -4.02
CA SER A 79 19.90 -25.14 -4.35
C SER A 79 19.74 -24.94 -5.85
N LYS A 80 18.51 -24.70 -6.30
CA LYS A 80 18.21 -24.38 -7.70
C LYS A 80 18.87 -23.07 -8.10
N ARG A 81 19.53 -23.07 -9.26
CA ARG A 81 20.02 -21.86 -9.92
C ARG A 81 18.94 -21.30 -10.83
N TYR A 82 18.72 -20.00 -10.73
CA TYR A 82 17.82 -19.25 -11.61
C TYR A 82 18.68 -18.40 -12.55
N SER A 83 18.34 -18.41 -13.84
CA SER A 83 19.08 -17.69 -14.88
C SER A 83 18.88 -16.18 -14.82
N GLN A 84 17.73 -15.72 -14.34
CA GLN A 84 17.35 -14.31 -14.24
C GLN A 84 16.87 -14.03 -12.80
N THR A 85 17.17 -12.83 -12.31
CA THR A 85 16.59 -12.33 -11.05
C THR A 85 15.21 -11.73 -11.30
N GLY A 86 14.33 -11.76 -10.30
CA GLY A 86 13.08 -10.97 -10.32
C GLY A 86 13.28 -9.52 -9.87
N ASN A 87 14.52 -9.03 -9.85
CA ASN A 87 14.87 -7.75 -9.22
C ASN A 87 14.36 -6.56 -10.05
N TYR A 88 14.47 -6.66 -11.37
CA TYR A 88 14.05 -5.59 -12.28
C TYR A 88 12.55 -5.34 -12.20
N GLU A 89 11.74 -6.40 -12.20
CA GLU A 89 10.29 -6.31 -12.10
C GLU A 89 9.84 -5.65 -10.79
N LEU A 90 10.49 -6.01 -9.67
CA LEU A 90 10.22 -5.39 -8.38
C LEU A 90 10.63 -3.91 -8.37
N ALA A 91 11.81 -3.56 -8.90
CA ALA A 91 12.27 -2.18 -8.97
C ALA A 91 11.31 -1.31 -9.80
N VAL A 92 10.83 -1.80 -10.94
CA VAL A 92 9.84 -1.11 -11.78
C VAL A 92 8.51 -0.95 -11.03
N ALA A 93 8.01 -2.01 -10.36
CA ALA A 93 6.77 -1.94 -9.60
C ALA A 93 6.85 -0.90 -8.47
N LEU A 94 7.98 -0.85 -7.75
CA LEU A 94 8.23 0.17 -6.72
C LEU A 94 8.23 1.58 -7.31
N SER A 95 8.91 1.77 -8.44
CA SER A 95 8.95 3.06 -9.15
C SER A 95 7.55 3.53 -9.53
N ARG A 96 6.76 2.69 -10.21
CA ARG A 96 5.38 3.00 -10.63
C ARG A 96 4.48 3.33 -9.43
N TRP A 97 4.63 2.60 -8.33
CA TRP A 97 3.89 2.90 -7.11
C TRP A 97 4.31 4.23 -6.50
N VAL A 98 5.60 4.51 -6.30
CA VAL A 98 6.05 5.77 -5.68
C VAL A 98 5.65 6.99 -6.51
N PHE A 99 5.81 6.92 -7.83
CA PHE A 99 5.52 8.02 -8.74
C PHE A 99 4.05 8.18 -9.13
N LYS A 100 3.13 7.57 -8.38
CA LYS A 100 1.68 7.75 -8.55
C LYS A 100 1.14 7.26 -9.91
N GLU A 101 1.80 6.28 -10.51
CA GLU A 101 1.32 5.64 -11.74
C GLU A 101 0.43 4.44 -11.43
N GLU A 102 0.66 3.77 -10.30
CA GLU A 102 -0.10 2.60 -9.85
C GLU A 102 -0.85 2.87 -8.54
N GLY A 103 -2.05 2.27 -8.38
CA GLY A 103 -2.81 2.30 -7.13
C GLY A 103 -3.29 3.70 -6.71
N VAL A 104 -3.71 4.54 -7.65
CA VAL A 104 -4.26 5.88 -7.35
C VAL A 104 -5.78 5.87 -7.51
N LEU A 105 -6.47 6.32 -6.46
CA LEU A 105 -7.92 6.52 -6.46
C LEU A 105 -8.24 8.00 -6.37
N ARG A 106 -9.39 8.40 -6.90
CA ARG A 106 -9.99 9.70 -6.64
C ARG A 106 -11.48 9.60 -6.41
N VAL A 107 -11.98 10.56 -5.65
CA VAL A 107 -13.41 10.76 -5.43
C VAL A 107 -13.90 11.80 -6.41
N GLY A 108 -14.93 11.44 -7.17
CA GLY A 108 -15.63 12.30 -8.11
C GLY A 108 -16.85 12.97 -7.47
N ALA A 109 -17.94 13.07 -8.24
CA ALA A 109 -19.19 13.61 -7.75
C ALA A 109 -19.79 12.76 -6.62
N VAL A 110 -20.36 13.44 -5.63
CA VAL A 110 -21.14 12.86 -4.54
C VAL A 110 -22.53 13.47 -4.60
N SER A 111 -23.57 12.66 -4.44
CA SER A 111 -24.95 13.12 -4.40
C SER A 111 -25.72 12.43 -3.28
N HIS A 112 -26.63 13.19 -2.68
CA HIS A 112 -27.61 12.67 -1.73
C HIS A 112 -28.93 13.42 -1.91
N HIS A 113 -30.04 12.72 -1.77
CA HIS A 113 -31.38 13.30 -1.87
C HIS A 113 -32.40 12.36 -1.22
N ARG A 114 -33.64 12.83 -1.05
CA ARG A 114 -34.72 11.93 -0.66
C ARG A 114 -35.02 10.97 -1.81
N VAL A 115 -35.45 9.76 -1.50
CA VAL A 115 -35.89 8.80 -2.52
C VAL A 115 -37.05 9.40 -3.32
N GLY A 116 -36.92 9.44 -4.65
CA GLY A 116 -37.90 10.03 -5.56
C GLY A 116 -37.69 11.53 -5.88
N GLU A 117 -36.73 12.19 -5.23
CA GLU A 117 -36.29 13.55 -5.57
C GLU A 117 -34.94 13.49 -6.33
N LEU A 118 -34.54 14.59 -6.98
CA LEU A 118 -33.26 14.68 -7.72
C LEU A 118 -32.26 15.66 -7.07
N SER A 119 -32.72 16.46 -6.11
CA SER A 119 -31.94 17.52 -5.48
C SER A 119 -31.93 17.35 -3.96
N PRO A 120 -30.81 17.65 -3.29
CA PRO A 120 -30.76 17.60 -1.82
C PRO A 120 -31.71 18.66 -1.23
N PRO A 121 -32.54 18.32 -0.22
CA PRO A 121 -33.26 19.30 0.57
C PRO A 121 -32.30 20.06 1.48
N ASN A 122 -32.68 21.27 1.93
CA ASN A 122 -31.90 22.04 2.90
C ASN A 122 -31.82 21.34 4.27
N ALA A 123 -32.88 20.64 4.66
CA ALA A 123 -32.92 19.85 5.88
C ALA A 123 -33.74 18.57 5.66
N TYR A 124 -33.20 17.46 6.15
CA TYR A 124 -33.91 16.19 6.23
C TYR A 124 -34.74 16.15 7.52
N THR A 125 -35.86 15.41 7.47
CA THR A 125 -36.64 15.09 8.66
C THR A 125 -36.29 13.72 9.20
N VAL A 126 -36.57 13.50 10.48
CA VAL A 126 -36.33 12.21 11.13
C VAL A 126 -37.10 11.13 10.37
N THR A 127 -36.45 9.99 10.10
CA THR A 127 -36.98 8.86 9.31
C THR A 127 -37.21 9.10 7.80
N ASP A 128 -36.68 10.18 7.22
CA ASP A 128 -36.65 10.32 5.75
C ASP A 128 -35.88 9.16 5.11
N LEU A 129 -36.40 8.63 4.00
CA LEU A 129 -35.67 7.72 3.13
C LEU A 129 -34.71 8.51 2.26
N VAL A 130 -33.41 8.23 2.39
CA VAL A 130 -32.33 8.95 1.71
C VAL A 130 -31.56 7.99 0.82
N GLU A 131 -31.28 8.45 -0.40
CA GLU A 131 -30.35 7.79 -1.33
C GLU A 131 -29.02 8.54 -1.34
N TYR A 132 -27.92 7.80 -1.36
CA TYR A 132 -26.56 8.33 -1.43
C TYR A 132 -25.83 7.69 -2.61
N SER A 133 -25.08 8.48 -3.35
CA SER A 133 -24.24 8.00 -4.46
C SER A 133 -22.89 8.72 -4.47
N ILE A 134 -21.86 8.00 -4.91
CA ILE A 134 -20.48 8.50 -5.00
C ILE A 134 -19.83 7.87 -6.23
N VAL A 135 -19.08 8.69 -6.97
CA VAL A 135 -18.24 8.22 -8.07
C VAL A 135 -16.81 8.04 -7.55
N ILE A 136 -16.23 6.86 -7.76
CA ILE A 136 -14.83 6.57 -7.44
C ILE A 136 -14.15 6.08 -8.72
N GLU A 137 -13.01 6.67 -9.04
CA GLU A 137 -12.22 6.31 -10.22
C GLU A 137 -10.82 5.87 -9.80
N LYS A 138 -10.24 4.93 -10.55
CA LYS A 138 -8.83 4.54 -10.45
C LYS A 138 -8.05 5.03 -11.67
N LEU A 139 -6.81 5.43 -11.46
CA LEU A 139 -5.88 5.71 -12.55
C LEU A 139 -5.33 4.39 -13.10
N SER A 140 -5.54 4.12 -14.38
CA SER A 140 -5.01 2.98 -15.11
C SER A 140 -4.45 3.47 -16.44
N ASP A 141 -3.14 3.27 -16.67
CA ASP A 141 -2.45 3.65 -17.90
C ASP A 141 -2.71 5.12 -18.32
N GLY A 142 -2.64 6.04 -17.35
CA GLY A 142 -2.87 7.47 -17.55
C GLY A 142 -4.33 7.89 -17.76
N LYS A 143 -5.27 6.94 -17.72
CA LYS A 143 -6.71 7.18 -17.86
C LYS A 143 -7.43 6.89 -16.56
N TRP A 144 -8.49 7.64 -16.30
CA TRP A 144 -9.35 7.37 -15.17
C TRP A 144 -10.50 6.47 -15.59
N VAL A 145 -10.66 5.38 -14.86
CA VAL A 145 -11.67 4.36 -15.12
C VAL A 145 -12.45 4.08 -13.83
N PRO A 146 -13.70 3.59 -13.89
CA PRO A 146 -14.46 3.25 -12.70
C PRO A 146 -13.69 2.30 -11.79
N PHE A 147 -13.67 2.60 -10.48
CA PHE A 147 -13.08 1.73 -9.48
C PHE A 147 -13.97 0.52 -9.24
N ASP A 148 -13.34 -0.64 -9.07
CA ASP A 148 -14.01 -1.90 -8.78
C ASP A 148 -13.73 -2.27 -7.33
N GLY A 149 -14.59 -1.78 -6.43
CA GLY A 149 -14.53 -2.06 -5.00
C GLY A 149 -15.81 -2.77 -4.56
N ASP A 150 -15.64 -3.92 -3.92
CA ASP A 150 -16.71 -4.79 -3.43
C ASP A 150 -17.05 -4.55 -1.94
N ASP A 151 -16.15 -3.91 -1.21
CA ASP A 151 -16.21 -3.74 0.25
C ASP A 151 -16.31 -2.28 0.72
N ILE A 152 -16.75 -1.37 -0.16
CA ILE A 152 -16.86 0.06 0.15
C ILE A 152 -17.98 0.29 1.18
N GLN A 153 -17.65 0.89 2.32
CA GLN A 153 -18.61 1.18 3.38
C GLN A 153 -18.97 2.67 3.45
N LEU A 154 -20.24 2.93 3.69
CA LEU A 154 -20.77 4.22 4.11
C LEU A 154 -21.04 4.21 5.60
N GLU A 155 -20.57 5.23 6.30
CA GLU A 155 -20.87 5.47 7.71
C GLU A 155 -21.67 6.76 7.87
N PHE A 156 -22.79 6.68 8.59
CA PHE A 156 -23.54 7.85 9.03
C PHE A 156 -23.24 8.10 10.51
N VAL A 157 -22.46 9.15 10.78
CA VAL A 157 -21.81 9.39 12.07
C VAL A 157 -22.29 10.69 12.70
N ARG A 158 -22.47 10.71 14.03
CA ARG A 158 -22.58 11.95 14.81
C ARG A 158 -21.42 12.10 15.78
N ILE A 159 -21.23 11.10 16.63
CA ILE A 159 -20.06 10.93 17.52
C ILE A 159 -19.49 9.54 17.21
N ASP A 160 -20.37 8.54 17.32
CA ASP A 160 -20.15 7.17 16.88
C ASP A 160 -21.02 6.85 15.65
N PRO A 161 -20.69 5.83 14.84
CA PRO A 161 -21.47 5.45 13.66
C PRO A 161 -22.84 4.89 14.06
N PHE A 162 -23.91 5.51 13.58
CA PHE A 162 -25.30 5.06 13.80
C PHE A 162 -25.72 4.02 12.76
N VAL A 163 -25.22 4.20 11.53
CA VAL A 163 -25.44 3.27 10.42
C VAL A 163 -24.09 3.02 9.76
N ARG A 164 -23.82 1.74 9.48
CA ARG A 164 -22.72 1.28 8.63
C ARG A 164 -23.30 0.31 7.61
N THR A 165 -23.12 0.61 6.33
CA THR A 165 -23.66 -0.22 5.24
C THR A 165 -22.70 -0.30 4.08
N PHE A 166 -22.77 -1.38 3.30
CA PHE A 166 -22.00 -1.51 2.08
C PHE A 166 -22.67 -0.75 0.94
N LEU A 167 -21.89 0.04 0.20
CA LEU A 167 -22.34 0.64 -1.05
C LEU A 167 -22.41 -0.45 -2.11
N LYS A 168 -23.51 -0.45 -2.86
CA LYS A 168 -23.69 -1.36 -4.00
C LYS A 168 -23.36 -0.60 -5.27
N ARG A 169 -22.50 -1.19 -6.09
CA ARG A 169 -22.21 -0.67 -7.43
C ARG A 169 -23.49 -0.70 -8.26
N ASN A 170 -23.86 0.46 -8.81
CA ASN A 170 -24.99 0.60 -9.70
C ASN A 170 -24.50 1.22 -11.01
N GLY A 171 -24.27 0.37 -12.03
CA GLY A 171 -23.84 0.76 -13.38
C GLY A 171 -22.46 1.41 -13.45
#